data_AF-A0A226HUI4-F1
#
_entry.id   AF-A0A226HUI4-F1
#
_cell.length_a   1.000
_cell.length_b   1.000
_cell.length_c   1.000
_cell.angle_alpha   90.00
_cell.angle_beta   90.00
_cell.angle_gamma   90.00
#
_symmetry.space_group_name_H-M   'P 1'
#
loop_
_entity.id
_entity.type
_entity.pdbx_description
1 polymer ?
#
loop_
_entity_poly.entity_id
_entity_poly.type
_entity_poly.pdbx_seq_one_letter_code
_entity_poly.pdbx_strand_id
1 'polypeptide(L)'
;MKNKLWLLFLLLTTLAFGQKAVFKIKYSEQLAVFVFLQNLSENSPENVFKTEFQKSKYYTEKYKSIASKFDLLNIYYSFPFEDYPYGLKKSMQTEDLLKKNLIETDNLKDFKIRSIGFIPNKTLNDLAESISEFTPIYNELIYNPNKEKFEKQIVEITKYSNEHDMEKYFQTGLTFYNSSWDTSIPFEIAFYPLPNSKGFTAQAFCNNFISAVQTDLDSYKDLFSVMLHETYHIIYDEESLEVKKDIDSYFKENKSKCSNYAYQLMNEVLATALGNGYVYEQLDGKIDDGDWYNRKYISLMAKQIYPLVIEYINQKKGIDRSFIDNYIKQYETNFPNWINELDNIMAYRYVISENEEDVNAIRKMFRYRSRTEFDSELTEASIDKMKKTPLTKVIIVSTNSAEKLKLVQRNFAELKKYKFNPDKEFIDMIFLNDKSQLILVNQKKSTLETLFKSVK
;
A
#
# COMPACT_ATOMS: atom_id res chain seq x y z
N MET A 1 9.30 -42.97 -39.37
CA MET A 1 9.77 -41.56 -39.44
C MET A 1 8.69 -40.53 -39.14
N LYS A 2 7.40 -40.75 -39.46
CA LYS A 2 6.32 -39.78 -39.21
C LYS A 2 6.04 -39.45 -37.73
N ASN A 3 6.28 -40.38 -36.79
CA ASN A 3 6.04 -40.15 -35.35
C ASN A 3 7.19 -39.41 -34.62
N LYS A 4 8.38 -39.28 -35.23
CA LYS A 4 9.50 -38.53 -34.63
C LYS A 4 9.40 -37.01 -34.85
N LEU A 5 8.69 -36.58 -35.90
CA LEU A 5 8.49 -35.14 -36.18
C LEU A 5 7.50 -34.48 -35.21
N TRP A 6 6.49 -35.21 -34.73
CA TRP A 6 5.49 -34.70 -33.78
C TRP A 6 6.05 -34.47 -32.38
N LEU A 7 6.97 -35.33 -31.92
CA LEU A 7 7.70 -35.13 -30.66
C LEU A 7 8.64 -33.92 -30.71
N LEU A 8 9.20 -33.59 -31.88
CA LEU A 8 10.01 -32.39 -32.06
C LEU A 8 9.17 -31.10 -32.00
N PHE A 9 7.95 -31.13 -32.55
CA PHE A 9 7.02 -29.99 -32.47
C PHE A 9 6.46 -29.77 -31.06
N LEU A 10 6.22 -30.84 -30.29
CA LEU A 10 5.83 -30.77 -28.87
C LEU A 10 6.96 -30.23 -27.97
N LEU A 11 8.23 -30.53 -28.30
CA LEU A 11 9.39 -29.96 -27.61
C LEU A 11 9.69 -28.51 -28.02
N LEU A 12 9.33 -28.11 -29.24
CA LEU A 12 9.47 -26.71 -29.71
C LEU A 12 8.39 -25.80 -29.13
N THR A 13 7.19 -26.30 -28.82
CA THR A 13 6.17 -25.52 -28.09
C THR A 13 6.51 -25.30 -26.62
N THR A 14 7.37 -26.15 -26.02
CA THR A 14 7.90 -25.92 -24.65
C THR A 14 9.10 -24.98 -24.62
N LEU A 15 9.63 -24.57 -25.79
CA LEU A 15 10.73 -23.62 -25.93
C LEU A 15 10.26 -22.19 -26.29
N ALA A 16 8.96 -21.92 -26.19
CA ALA A 16 8.48 -20.56 -25.95
C ALA A 16 8.92 -20.16 -24.53
N PHE A 17 10.23 -19.92 -24.36
CA PHE A 17 10.78 -19.23 -23.22
C PHE A 17 9.94 -17.97 -23.05
N GLY A 18 9.18 -17.92 -21.94
CA GLY A 18 8.42 -16.75 -21.57
C GLY A 18 9.35 -15.55 -21.63
N GLN A 19 9.00 -14.57 -22.44
CA GLN A 19 9.74 -13.32 -22.48
C GLN A 19 9.76 -12.76 -21.05
N LYS A 20 10.95 -12.39 -20.55
CA LYS A 20 11.03 -11.75 -19.23
C LYS A 20 10.31 -10.40 -19.30
N ALA A 21 9.65 -10.00 -18.22
CA ALA A 21 9.15 -8.63 -18.09
C ALA A 21 10.32 -7.66 -18.32
N VAL A 22 10.12 -6.59 -19.08
CA VAL A 22 11.18 -5.63 -19.40
C VAL A 22 11.14 -4.49 -18.40
N PHE A 23 12.24 -4.27 -17.68
CA PHE A 23 12.37 -3.11 -16.80
C PHE A 23 12.93 -1.93 -17.59
N LYS A 24 12.30 -0.76 -17.45
CA LYS A 24 12.76 0.49 -18.07
C LYS A 24 13.05 1.52 -17.01
N ILE A 25 14.33 1.73 -16.75
CA ILE A 25 14.80 2.71 -15.78
C ILE A 25 15.04 4.05 -16.48
N LYS A 26 14.46 5.13 -15.94
CA LYS A 26 14.59 6.48 -16.52
C LYS A 26 14.40 7.59 -15.49
N TYR A 27 14.74 8.80 -15.92
CA TYR A 27 14.27 10.05 -15.31
C TYR A 27 12.97 10.48 -15.99
N SER A 28 11.98 10.94 -15.22
CA SER A 28 10.76 11.58 -15.74
C SER A 28 10.63 12.99 -15.17
N GLU A 29 10.93 14.00 -15.98
CA GLU A 29 10.84 15.42 -15.58
C GLU A 29 9.40 15.82 -15.24
N GLN A 30 8.44 15.45 -16.08
CA GLN A 30 7.02 15.80 -15.87
C GLN A 30 6.49 15.26 -14.54
N LEU A 31 6.85 14.01 -14.19
CA LEU A 31 6.52 13.44 -12.88
C LEU A 31 7.28 14.17 -11.76
N ALA A 32 8.56 14.44 -11.93
CA ALA A 32 9.38 15.08 -10.91
C ALA A 32 8.85 16.49 -10.55
N VAL A 33 8.41 17.25 -11.55
CA VAL A 33 7.76 18.57 -11.35
C VAL A 33 6.40 18.43 -10.67
N PHE A 34 5.60 17.41 -11.03
CA PHE A 34 4.35 17.13 -10.34
C PHE A 34 4.57 16.81 -8.86
N VAL A 35 5.54 15.95 -8.53
CA VAL A 35 5.90 15.62 -7.15
C VAL A 35 6.47 16.84 -6.42
N PHE A 36 7.28 17.67 -7.09
CA PHE A 36 7.77 18.93 -6.54
C PHE A 36 6.60 19.81 -6.09
N LEU A 37 5.61 20.03 -6.97
CA LEU A 37 4.39 20.77 -6.65
C LEU A 37 3.63 20.20 -5.45
N GLN A 38 3.41 18.88 -5.38
CA GLN A 38 2.77 18.23 -4.23
C GLN A 38 3.49 18.52 -2.91
N ASN A 39 4.81 18.61 -2.94
CA ASN A 39 5.62 18.89 -1.76
C ASN A 39 5.66 20.37 -1.36
N LEU A 40 5.26 21.29 -2.25
CA LEU A 40 5.10 22.71 -1.91
C LEU A 40 3.84 23.00 -1.11
N SER A 41 2.86 22.08 -1.11
CA SER A 41 1.58 22.25 -0.43
C SER A 41 1.73 22.64 1.03
N GLU A 42 0.87 23.52 1.54
CA GLU A 42 0.83 23.87 2.97
C GLU A 42 0.55 22.65 3.86
N ASN A 43 -0.17 21.65 3.33
CA ASN A 43 -0.49 20.40 4.02
C ASN A 43 0.68 19.40 4.04
N SER A 44 1.68 19.59 3.18
CA SER A 44 2.87 18.75 3.14
C SER A 44 3.83 19.13 4.27
N PRO A 45 4.37 18.15 5.03
CA PRO A 45 5.41 18.41 6.03
C PRO A 45 6.61 19.13 5.43
N GLU A 46 7.42 19.74 6.30
CA GLU A 46 8.62 20.42 5.84
C GLU A 46 9.60 19.44 5.18
N ASN A 47 10.05 19.81 3.99
CA ASN A 47 10.85 18.96 3.12
C ASN A 47 11.79 19.82 2.26
N VAL A 48 12.77 19.17 1.63
CA VAL A 48 13.83 19.85 0.88
C VAL A 48 13.26 20.68 -0.27
N PHE A 49 12.27 20.16 -1.02
CA PHE A 49 11.67 20.89 -2.14
C PHE A 49 11.01 22.20 -1.70
N LYS A 50 10.22 22.15 -0.61
CA LYS A 50 9.59 23.33 -0.03
C LYS A 50 10.63 24.33 0.48
N THR A 51 11.67 23.86 1.17
CA THR A 51 12.75 24.71 1.68
C THR A 51 13.52 25.42 0.55
N GLU A 52 13.89 24.70 -0.52
CA GLU A 52 14.60 25.29 -1.66
C GLU A 52 13.73 26.32 -2.40
N PHE A 53 12.43 26.03 -2.59
CA PHE A 53 11.50 26.96 -3.20
C PHE A 53 11.38 28.26 -2.39
N GLN A 54 11.18 28.17 -1.08
CA GLN A 54 11.00 29.33 -0.19
C GLN A 54 12.23 30.25 -0.11
N LYS A 55 13.44 29.71 -0.25
CA LYS A 55 14.69 30.48 -0.27
C LYS A 55 15.00 31.11 -1.63
N SER A 56 14.31 30.69 -2.68
CA SER A 56 14.61 31.10 -4.04
C SER A 56 14.00 32.47 -4.41
N LYS A 57 14.49 33.04 -5.52
CA LYS A 57 13.88 34.21 -6.18
C LYS A 57 12.46 33.97 -6.68
N TYR A 58 12.02 32.71 -6.74
CA TYR A 58 10.69 32.31 -7.21
C TYR A 58 9.65 32.31 -6.10
N TYR A 59 10.02 32.54 -4.83
CA TYR A 59 9.08 32.66 -3.72
C TYR A 59 8.30 33.99 -3.73
N THR A 60 7.51 34.18 -4.78
CA THR A 60 6.72 35.38 -5.07
C THR A 60 5.24 35.06 -5.04
N GLU A 61 4.39 36.08 -4.89
CA GLU A 61 2.93 35.90 -4.89
C GLU A 61 2.39 35.21 -6.15
N LYS A 62 3.04 35.42 -7.31
CA LYS A 62 2.68 34.71 -8.56
C LYS A 62 2.75 33.19 -8.35
N TYR A 63 3.90 32.68 -7.95
CA TYR A 63 4.14 31.23 -7.87
C TYR A 63 3.50 30.59 -6.65
N LYS A 64 3.39 31.30 -5.53
CA LYS A 64 2.56 30.88 -4.40
C LYS A 64 1.11 30.67 -4.84
N SER A 65 0.54 31.62 -5.58
CA SER A 65 -0.84 31.50 -6.07
C SER A 65 -1.04 30.29 -6.97
N ILE A 66 -0.08 29.97 -7.85
CA ILE A 66 -0.15 28.78 -8.70
C ILE A 66 -0.05 27.50 -7.85
N ALA A 67 0.85 27.43 -6.88
CA ALA A 67 0.97 26.27 -5.98
C ALA A 67 -0.32 26.07 -5.15
N SER A 68 -0.90 27.14 -4.59
CA SER A 68 -2.17 27.06 -3.87
C SER A 68 -3.34 26.63 -4.76
N LYS A 69 -3.37 27.06 -6.03
CA LYS A 69 -4.38 26.58 -6.99
C LYS A 69 -4.19 25.11 -7.34
N PHE A 70 -2.95 24.65 -7.48
CA PHE A 70 -2.62 23.25 -7.69
C PHE A 70 -3.13 22.38 -6.52
N ASP A 71 -2.93 22.82 -5.28
CA ASP A 71 -3.41 22.10 -4.07
C ASP A 71 -4.93 21.91 -4.02
N LEU A 72 -5.69 22.79 -4.69
CA LEU A 72 -7.15 22.74 -4.75
C LEU A 72 -7.67 21.89 -5.91
N LEU A 73 -6.79 21.37 -6.78
CA LEU A 73 -7.20 20.52 -7.88
C LEU A 73 -7.71 19.17 -7.36
N ASN A 74 -8.99 18.89 -7.57
CA ASN A 74 -9.54 17.57 -7.28
C ASN A 74 -9.13 16.56 -8.36
N ILE A 75 -8.01 15.87 -8.11
CA ILE A 75 -7.50 14.78 -8.95
C ILE A 75 -7.69 13.39 -8.31
N TYR A 76 -8.44 13.32 -7.20
CA TYR A 76 -8.55 12.14 -6.35
C TYR A 76 -9.93 11.51 -6.47
N TYR A 77 -10.13 10.74 -7.53
CA TYR A 77 -11.26 9.84 -7.68
C TYR A 77 -10.78 8.40 -7.53
N SER A 78 -11.62 7.58 -6.91
CA SER A 78 -11.37 6.17 -6.66
C SER A 78 -12.48 5.36 -7.28
N PHE A 79 -12.14 4.27 -7.97
CA PHE A 79 -13.12 3.28 -8.39
C PHE A 79 -12.71 1.87 -7.91
N PRO A 80 -13.60 1.18 -7.17
CA PRO A 80 -13.33 -0.16 -6.66
C PRO A 80 -13.59 -1.24 -7.72
N PHE A 81 -13.01 -2.43 -7.48
CA PHE A 81 -13.27 -3.65 -8.25
C PHE A 81 -14.18 -4.58 -7.44
N GLU A 82 -15.50 -4.33 -7.50
CA GLU A 82 -16.50 -4.94 -6.60
C GLU A 82 -16.61 -6.48 -6.68
N ASP A 83 -16.16 -7.09 -7.79
CA ASP A 83 -16.17 -8.55 -7.93
C ASP A 83 -15.13 -9.25 -7.06
N TYR A 84 -14.08 -8.52 -6.66
CA TYR A 84 -12.99 -9.04 -5.84
C TYR A 84 -13.39 -9.10 -4.35
N PRO A 85 -12.90 -10.11 -3.60
CA PRO A 85 -13.13 -10.14 -2.16
C PRO A 85 -12.59 -8.88 -1.47
N TYR A 86 -13.28 -8.50 -0.38
CA TYR A 86 -12.99 -7.25 0.32
C TYR A 86 -11.50 -7.16 0.68
N GLY A 87 -10.88 -6.10 0.17
CA GLY A 87 -9.51 -5.74 0.48
C GLY A 87 -8.42 -6.57 -0.17
N LEU A 88 -8.77 -7.44 -1.11
CA LEU A 88 -7.80 -8.20 -1.90
C LEU A 88 -7.38 -7.53 -3.21
N LYS A 89 -8.09 -6.50 -3.67
CA LYS A 89 -7.71 -5.70 -4.82
C LYS A 89 -7.74 -4.23 -4.43
N LYS A 90 -6.64 -3.51 -4.67
CA LYS A 90 -6.60 -2.05 -4.51
C LYS A 90 -7.54 -1.37 -5.52
N SER A 91 -8.33 -0.40 -5.07
CA SER A 91 -9.11 0.48 -5.95
C SER A 91 -8.19 1.31 -6.81
N MET A 92 -8.53 1.48 -8.09
CA MET A 92 -7.77 2.34 -8.97
C MET A 92 -8.01 3.81 -8.60
N GLN A 93 -6.93 4.58 -8.55
CA GLN A 93 -6.96 6.02 -8.26
C GLN A 93 -6.64 6.79 -9.54
N THR A 94 -7.37 7.88 -9.80
CA THR A 94 -7.07 8.76 -10.93
C THR A 94 -5.70 9.41 -10.81
N GLU A 95 -5.20 9.67 -9.60
CA GLU A 95 -3.83 10.16 -9.38
C GLU A 95 -2.78 9.16 -9.90
N ASP A 96 -2.93 7.86 -9.59
CA ASP A 96 -2.01 6.81 -10.05
C ASP A 96 -1.99 6.74 -11.59
N LEU A 97 -3.15 6.89 -12.25
CA LEU A 97 -3.27 6.94 -13.71
C LEU A 97 -2.62 8.21 -14.31
N LEU A 98 -2.80 9.37 -13.67
CA LEU A 98 -2.16 10.61 -14.09
C LEU A 98 -0.63 10.52 -13.96
N LYS A 99 -0.11 10.01 -12.84
CA LYS A 99 1.32 9.77 -12.65
C LYS A 99 1.89 8.81 -13.69
N LYS A 100 1.20 7.70 -13.97
CA LYS A 100 1.56 6.76 -15.05
C LYS A 100 1.69 7.50 -16.38
N ASN A 101 0.70 8.33 -16.74
CA ASN A 101 0.75 9.09 -17.98
C ASN A 101 1.89 10.13 -18.01
N LEU A 102 2.22 10.78 -16.88
CA LEU A 102 3.37 11.69 -16.78
C LEU A 102 4.71 10.95 -16.99
N ILE A 103 4.79 9.67 -16.62
CA ILE A 103 5.97 8.82 -16.85
C ILE A 103 6.06 8.38 -18.32
N GLU A 104 4.93 8.07 -18.94
CA GLU A 104 4.88 7.45 -20.28
C GLU A 104 4.87 8.44 -21.45
N THR A 105 4.69 9.73 -21.21
CA THR A 105 4.67 10.76 -22.26
C THR A 105 5.91 11.64 -22.21
N ASP A 106 6.27 12.19 -23.37
CA ASP A 106 7.42 13.09 -23.51
C ASP A 106 7.06 14.58 -23.33
N ASN A 107 5.76 14.91 -23.35
CA ASN A 107 5.31 16.30 -23.23
C ASN A 107 3.88 16.41 -22.68
N LEU A 108 3.54 17.61 -22.21
CA LEU A 108 2.24 17.90 -21.59
C LEU A 108 1.05 17.87 -22.55
N LYS A 109 1.27 17.97 -23.87
CA LYS A 109 0.18 17.83 -24.85
C LYS A 109 -0.26 16.37 -24.92
N ASP A 110 0.68 15.45 -25.04
CA ASP A 110 0.39 14.01 -25.09
C ASP A 110 -0.13 13.50 -23.74
N PHE A 111 0.43 14.00 -22.63
CA PHE A 111 -0.10 13.75 -21.29
C PHE A 111 -1.59 14.09 -21.19
N LYS A 112 -2.00 15.27 -21.67
CA LYS A 112 -3.41 15.68 -21.68
C LYS A 112 -4.24 14.74 -22.53
N ILE A 113 -3.81 14.44 -23.76
CA ILE A 113 -4.54 13.55 -24.68
C ILE A 113 -4.78 12.18 -24.02
N ARG A 114 -3.75 11.61 -23.37
CA ARG A 114 -3.85 10.30 -22.69
C ARG A 114 -4.66 10.32 -21.39
N SER A 115 -4.90 11.49 -20.81
CA SER A 115 -5.57 11.65 -19.52
C SER A 115 -7.01 12.19 -19.62
N ILE A 116 -7.49 12.48 -20.83
CA ILE A 116 -8.88 12.89 -21.06
C ILE A 116 -9.84 11.83 -20.50
N GLY A 117 -10.83 12.28 -19.73
CA GLY A 117 -11.85 11.40 -19.14
C GLY A 117 -11.50 10.83 -17.78
N PHE A 118 -10.26 10.95 -17.30
CA PHE A 118 -9.91 10.54 -15.93
C PHE A 118 -10.35 11.57 -14.88
N ILE A 119 -10.24 12.85 -15.22
CA ILE A 119 -10.64 13.98 -14.37
C ILE A 119 -11.33 15.05 -15.24
N PRO A 120 -12.07 16.02 -14.65
CA PRO A 120 -12.68 17.10 -15.43
C PRO A 120 -11.67 17.84 -16.31
N ASN A 121 -12.04 18.13 -17.56
CA ASN A 121 -11.12 18.72 -18.55
C ASN A 121 -10.50 20.04 -18.08
N LYS A 122 -11.25 20.87 -17.34
CA LYS A 122 -10.72 22.09 -16.76
C LYS A 122 -9.59 21.78 -15.77
N THR A 123 -9.81 20.86 -14.84
CA THR A 123 -8.82 20.41 -13.86
C THR A 123 -7.58 19.83 -14.53
N LEU A 124 -7.74 19.03 -15.60
CA LEU A 124 -6.61 18.50 -16.37
C LEU A 124 -5.78 19.59 -17.05
N ASN A 125 -6.45 20.62 -17.61
CA ASN A 125 -5.76 21.75 -18.22
C ASN A 125 -5.02 22.59 -17.16
N ASP A 126 -5.69 22.90 -16.04
CA ASP A 126 -5.08 23.64 -14.93
C ASP A 126 -3.87 22.87 -14.37
N LEU A 127 -3.97 21.54 -14.22
CA LEU A 127 -2.87 20.67 -13.80
C LEU A 127 -1.66 20.77 -14.75
N ALA A 128 -1.89 20.62 -16.05
CA ALA A 128 -0.83 20.72 -17.04
C ALA A 128 -0.19 22.12 -17.08
N GLU A 129 -0.97 23.17 -16.91
CA GLU A 129 -0.48 24.55 -16.83
C GLU A 129 0.41 24.76 -15.60
N SER A 130 -0.02 24.29 -14.42
CA SER A 130 0.80 24.33 -13.20
C SER A 130 2.13 23.61 -13.37
N ILE A 131 2.12 22.40 -13.95
CA ILE A 131 3.36 21.65 -14.23
C ILE A 131 4.25 22.44 -15.21
N SER A 132 3.68 23.00 -16.27
CA SER A 132 4.43 23.79 -17.26
C SER A 132 5.10 25.02 -16.63
N GLU A 133 4.38 25.79 -15.80
CA GLU A 133 4.92 26.99 -15.14
C GLU A 133 6.02 26.65 -14.13
N PHE A 134 5.93 25.50 -13.46
CA PHE A 134 6.91 25.07 -12.46
C PHE A 134 8.09 24.28 -13.01
N THR A 135 8.02 23.79 -14.25
CA THR A 135 9.13 23.07 -14.90
C THR A 135 10.45 23.88 -14.89
N PRO A 136 10.51 25.15 -15.34
CA PRO A 136 11.76 25.91 -15.29
C PRO A 136 12.25 26.17 -13.86
N ILE A 137 11.34 26.29 -12.89
CA ILE A 137 11.68 26.51 -11.47
C ILE A 137 12.30 25.25 -10.88
N TYR A 138 11.67 24.10 -11.10
CA TYR A 138 12.20 22.81 -10.67
C TYR A 138 13.58 22.55 -11.29
N ASN A 139 13.74 22.86 -12.58
CA ASN A 139 15.02 22.68 -13.25
C ASN A 139 16.11 23.58 -12.66
N GLU A 140 15.84 24.85 -12.39
CA GLU A 140 16.84 25.74 -11.79
C GLU A 140 17.18 25.35 -10.35
N LEU A 141 16.18 25.03 -9.53
CA LEU A 141 16.38 24.83 -8.09
C LEU A 141 16.82 23.41 -7.73
N ILE A 142 16.33 22.40 -8.45
CA ILE A 142 16.47 20.99 -8.07
C ILE A 142 17.29 20.22 -9.09
N TYR A 143 16.85 20.13 -10.35
CA TYR A 143 17.49 19.21 -11.29
C TYR A 143 18.87 19.69 -11.75
N ASN A 144 19.02 20.92 -12.26
CA ASN A 144 20.29 21.41 -12.79
C ASN A 144 21.45 21.40 -11.77
N PRO A 145 21.26 21.82 -10.49
CA PRO A 145 22.32 21.73 -9.49
C PRO A 145 22.79 20.31 -9.20
N ASN A 146 21.93 19.32 -9.45
CA ASN A 146 22.16 17.91 -9.12
C ASN A 146 22.40 17.03 -10.36
N LYS A 147 22.29 17.60 -11.57
CA LYS A 147 22.17 16.88 -12.83
C LYS A 147 23.30 15.89 -13.06
N GLU A 148 24.55 16.34 -12.96
CA GLU A 148 25.73 15.50 -13.25
C GLU A 148 25.78 14.27 -12.35
N LYS A 149 25.59 14.46 -11.03
CA LYS A 149 25.59 13.36 -10.06
C LYS A 149 24.40 12.43 -10.27
N PHE A 150 23.21 13.00 -10.42
CA PHE A 150 21.98 12.24 -10.59
C PHE A 150 21.98 11.41 -11.87
N GLU A 151 22.34 11.99 -13.02
CA GLU A 151 22.37 11.24 -14.29
C GLU A 151 23.42 10.12 -14.27
N LYS A 152 24.58 10.36 -13.66
CA LYS A 152 25.57 9.30 -13.42
C LYS A 152 24.98 8.18 -12.57
N GLN A 153 24.26 8.51 -11.51
CA GLN A 153 23.61 7.54 -10.65
C GLN A 153 22.52 6.73 -11.38
N ILE A 154 21.75 7.35 -12.29
CA ILE A 154 20.78 6.60 -13.12
C ILE A 154 21.48 5.54 -13.98
N VAL A 155 22.63 5.87 -14.57
CA VAL A 155 23.44 4.90 -15.33
C VAL A 155 23.92 3.77 -14.43
N GLU A 156 24.39 4.09 -13.22
CA GLU A 156 24.87 3.10 -12.25
C GLU A 156 23.74 2.20 -11.72
N ILE A 157 22.57 2.75 -11.40
CA ILE A 157 21.37 2.00 -11.00
C ILE A 157 20.93 1.06 -12.13
N THR A 158 20.91 1.56 -13.37
CA THR A 158 20.55 0.74 -14.54
C THR A 158 21.54 -0.40 -14.74
N LYS A 159 22.85 -0.11 -14.61
CA LYS A 159 23.89 -1.12 -14.68
C LYS A 159 23.72 -2.17 -13.57
N TYR A 160 23.52 -1.74 -12.33
CA TYR A 160 23.31 -2.62 -11.18
C TYR A 160 22.09 -3.54 -11.38
N SER A 161 20.98 -2.99 -11.88
CA SER A 161 19.77 -3.75 -12.21
C SER A 161 20.07 -4.89 -13.18
N ASN A 162 20.80 -4.59 -14.26
CA ASN A 162 21.15 -5.56 -15.29
C ASN A 162 22.14 -6.63 -14.77
N GLU A 163 23.15 -6.22 -14.00
CA GLU A 163 24.16 -7.13 -13.43
C GLU A 163 23.56 -8.14 -12.44
N HIS A 164 22.46 -7.78 -11.77
CA HIS A 164 21.79 -8.62 -10.79
C HIS A 164 20.49 -9.27 -11.30
N ASP A 165 20.17 -9.16 -12.60
CA ASP A 165 19.00 -9.76 -13.26
C ASP A 165 17.69 -9.44 -12.51
N MET A 166 17.38 -8.14 -12.29
CA MET A 166 16.23 -7.71 -11.50
C MET A 166 14.89 -8.33 -11.95
N GLU A 167 14.75 -8.53 -13.25
CA GLU A 167 13.61 -9.18 -13.89
C GLU A 167 13.37 -10.61 -13.38
N LYS A 168 14.43 -11.31 -12.93
CA LYS A 168 14.31 -12.64 -12.33
C LYS A 168 13.49 -12.60 -11.04
N TYR A 169 13.69 -11.60 -10.19
CA TYR A 169 12.94 -11.47 -8.94
C TYR A 169 11.47 -11.12 -9.21
N PHE A 170 11.21 -10.29 -10.21
CA PHE A 170 9.85 -10.04 -10.69
C PHE A 170 9.16 -11.35 -11.10
N GLN A 171 9.85 -12.18 -11.89
CA GLN A 171 9.34 -13.49 -12.31
C GLN A 171 9.14 -14.47 -11.14
N THR A 172 10.02 -14.44 -10.13
CA THR A 172 9.83 -15.17 -8.88
C THR A 172 8.53 -14.73 -8.20
N GLY A 173 8.28 -13.42 -8.11
CA GLY A 173 7.02 -12.87 -7.59
C GLY A 173 5.80 -13.38 -8.35
N LEU A 174 5.80 -13.29 -9.68
CA LEU A 174 4.69 -13.77 -10.52
C LEU A 174 4.37 -15.24 -10.23
N THR A 175 5.41 -16.07 -10.14
CA THR A 175 5.25 -17.50 -9.86
C THR A 175 4.72 -17.73 -8.45
N PHE A 176 5.28 -17.05 -7.45
CA PHE A 176 4.91 -17.17 -6.06
C PHE A 176 3.46 -16.74 -5.79
N TYR A 177 3.01 -15.63 -6.38
CA TYR A 177 1.64 -15.15 -6.20
C TYR A 177 0.61 -15.82 -7.13
N ASN A 178 1.02 -16.68 -8.07
CA ASN A 178 0.15 -17.14 -9.17
C ASN A 178 -0.44 -15.96 -9.99
N SER A 179 0.36 -14.92 -10.21
CA SER A 179 -0.03 -13.76 -10.99
C SER A 179 0.46 -13.88 -12.43
N SER A 180 -0.26 -13.24 -13.34
CA SER A 180 0.12 -13.16 -14.76
C SER A 180 0.56 -11.74 -15.12
N TRP A 181 1.55 -11.63 -16.00
CA TRP A 181 1.98 -10.35 -16.55
C TRP A 181 2.10 -10.47 -18.07
N ASP A 182 1.52 -9.51 -18.80
CA ASP A 182 1.73 -9.40 -20.24
C ASP A 182 3.13 -8.84 -20.49
N THR A 183 4.00 -9.65 -21.07
CA THR A 183 5.41 -9.32 -21.29
C THR A 183 5.62 -8.21 -22.31
N SER A 184 4.58 -7.83 -23.08
CA SER A 184 4.59 -6.64 -23.92
C SER A 184 4.44 -5.35 -23.13
N ILE A 185 3.98 -5.42 -21.88
CA ILE A 185 3.86 -4.30 -20.96
C ILE A 185 5.18 -4.16 -20.17
N PRO A 186 5.94 -3.08 -20.37
CA PRO A 186 7.14 -2.83 -19.58
C PRO A 186 6.78 -2.43 -18.15
N PHE A 187 7.68 -2.75 -17.22
CA PHE A 187 7.66 -2.19 -15.89
C PHE A 187 8.55 -0.93 -15.87
N GLU A 188 7.95 0.23 -15.69
CA GLU A 188 8.62 1.53 -15.79
C GLU A 188 9.10 1.98 -14.42
N ILE A 189 10.39 2.31 -14.30
CA ILE A 189 11.03 2.71 -13.05
C ILE A 189 11.51 4.15 -13.24
N ALA A 190 10.83 5.10 -12.60
CA ALA A 190 11.11 6.52 -12.74
C ALA A 190 11.77 7.08 -11.48
N PHE A 191 13.00 7.57 -11.63
CA PHE A 191 13.75 8.22 -10.56
C PHE A 191 13.76 9.74 -10.73
N TYR A 192 13.90 10.47 -9.63
CA TYR A 192 14.12 11.92 -9.63
C TYR A 192 15.02 12.33 -8.44
N PRO A 193 15.79 13.43 -8.56
CA PRO A 193 16.73 13.82 -7.51
C PRO A 193 16.04 14.31 -6.24
N LEU A 194 16.55 13.86 -5.10
CA LEU A 194 16.20 14.30 -3.75
C LEU A 194 17.47 14.78 -3.02
N PRO A 195 17.91 16.03 -3.27
CA PRO A 195 19.15 16.53 -2.70
C PRO A 195 19.11 16.60 -1.17
N ASN A 196 20.25 16.41 -0.51
CA ASN A 196 20.42 16.58 0.94
C ASN A 196 19.47 15.74 1.84
N SER A 197 18.93 14.64 1.31
CA SER A 197 18.11 13.69 2.08
C SER A 197 18.96 12.58 2.72
N LYS A 198 18.44 11.98 3.79
CA LYS A 198 19.04 10.81 4.46
C LYS A 198 18.46 9.46 4.02
N GLY A 199 17.37 9.46 3.25
CA GLY A 199 16.83 8.27 2.58
C GLY A 199 16.36 8.54 1.16
N PHE A 200 15.77 7.54 0.53
CA PHE A 200 15.00 7.65 -0.71
C PHE A 200 13.50 7.48 -0.43
N THR A 201 12.65 7.83 -1.39
CA THR A 201 11.22 7.48 -1.34
C THR A 201 10.94 6.25 -2.20
N ALA A 202 9.83 5.58 -1.97
CA ALA A 202 9.42 4.44 -2.79
C ALA A 202 7.90 4.47 -2.90
N GLN A 203 7.39 4.33 -4.12
CA GLN A 203 5.97 4.17 -4.39
C GLN A 203 5.81 3.35 -5.66
N ALA A 204 4.90 2.37 -5.65
CA ALA A 204 4.52 1.65 -6.86
C ALA A 204 3.02 1.75 -7.14
N PHE A 205 2.67 1.79 -8.42
CA PHE A 205 1.29 1.85 -8.92
C PHE A 205 1.22 1.43 -10.38
N CYS A 206 0.11 0.85 -10.81
CA CYS A 206 -0.05 0.32 -12.18
C CYS A 206 1.15 -0.58 -12.55
N ASN A 207 1.85 -0.29 -13.65
CA ASN A 207 3.10 -0.91 -14.07
C ASN A 207 4.34 -0.04 -13.79
N ASN A 208 4.31 0.78 -12.74
CA ASN A 208 5.34 1.77 -12.45
C ASN A 208 5.87 1.66 -11.01
N PHE A 209 7.15 1.92 -10.86
CA PHE A 209 7.79 2.29 -9.60
C PHE A 209 8.38 3.69 -9.71
N ILE A 210 8.25 4.50 -8.65
CA ILE A 210 8.85 5.82 -8.58
C ILE A 210 9.65 5.98 -7.30
N SER A 211 10.77 6.70 -7.39
CA SER A 211 11.61 6.98 -6.23
C SER A 211 12.38 8.30 -6.37
N ALA A 212 12.30 9.09 -5.31
CA ALA A 212 13.18 10.23 -5.11
C ALA A 212 14.50 9.69 -4.53
N VAL A 213 15.60 9.80 -5.27
CA VAL A 213 16.91 9.26 -4.86
C VAL A 213 17.87 10.37 -4.47
N GLN A 214 18.65 10.12 -3.42
CA GLN A 214 19.76 11.00 -3.05
C GLN A 214 20.80 11.03 -4.15
N THR A 215 21.41 12.18 -4.37
CA THR A 215 22.49 12.34 -5.34
C THR A 215 23.79 11.60 -4.98
N ASP A 216 23.87 11.05 -3.78
CA ASP A 216 25.01 10.36 -3.18
C ASP A 216 24.62 9.01 -2.54
N LEU A 217 23.51 8.40 -3.00
CA LEU A 217 23.10 7.06 -2.57
C LEU A 217 24.25 6.06 -2.77
N ASP A 218 24.61 5.36 -1.70
CA ASP A 218 25.74 4.44 -1.63
C ASP A 218 25.33 2.96 -1.70
N SER A 219 24.05 2.66 -1.45
CA SER A 219 23.52 1.30 -1.33
C SER A 219 22.36 1.04 -2.30
N TYR A 220 22.68 0.49 -3.47
CA TYR A 220 21.65 0.07 -4.45
C TYR A 220 20.89 -1.17 -4.03
N LYS A 221 21.48 -2.06 -3.21
CA LYS A 221 20.78 -3.24 -2.69
C LYS A 221 19.54 -2.87 -1.88
N ASP A 222 19.63 -1.82 -1.05
CA ASP A 222 18.52 -1.36 -0.22
C ASP A 222 17.42 -0.75 -1.10
N LEU A 223 17.81 0.03 -2.10
CA LEU A 223 16.91 0.60 -3.09
C LEU A 223 16.13 -0.49 -3.84
N PHE A 224 16.82 -1.51 -4.37
CA PHE A 224 16.20 -2.58 -5.15
C PHE A 224 15.36 -3.53 -4.28
N SER A 225 15.79 -3.80 -3.05
CA SER A 225 15.01 -4.54 -2.06
C SER A 225 13.67 -3.86 -1.78
N VAL A 226 13.68 -2.55 -1.51
CA VAL A 226 12.46 -1.77 -1.29
C VAL A 226 11.64 -1.62 -2.58
N MET A 227 12.29 -1.42 -3.73
CA MET A 227 11.61 -1.36 -5.02
C MET A 227 10.80 -2.63 -5.28
N LEU A 228 11.39 -3.79 -5.00
CA LEU A 228 10.69 -5.05 -5.18
C LEU A 228 9.64 -5.32 -4.11
N HIS A 229 9.82 -4.88 -2.85
CA HIS A 229 8.73 -4.86 -1.86
C HIS A 229 7.49 -4.15 -2.45
N GLU A 230 7.65 -2.93 -2.96
CA GLU A 230 6.54 -2.17 -3.55
C GLU A 230 6.00 -2.83 -4.83
N THR A 231 6.87 -3.44 -5.63
CA THR A 231 6.47 -4.16 -6.85
C THR A 231 5.68 -5.44 -6.53
N TYR A 232 6.00 -6.13 -5.43
CA TYR A 232 5.25 -7.31 -4.99
C TYR A 232 3.83 -6.97 -4.55
N HIS A 233 3.55 -5.75 -4.09
CA HIS A 233 2.17 -5.30 -3.90
C HIS A 233 1.39 -5.22 -5.22
N ILE A 234 2.02 -4.73 -6.31
CA ILE A 234 1.39 -4.75 -7.64
C ILE A 234 1.14 -6.20 -8.06
N ILE A 235 2.15 -7.07 -7.97
CA ILE A 235 2.02 -8.46 -8.38
C ILE A 235 0.92 -9.17 -7.58
N TYR A 236 0.86 -8.94 -6.27
CA TYR A 236 -0.23 -9.44 -5.41
C TYR A 236 -1.58 -8.91 -5.87
N ASP A 237 -1.71 -7.61 -6.16
CA ASP A 237 -2.97 -7.04 -6.65
C ASP A 237 -3.38 -7.64 -8.02
N GLU A 238 -2.44 -8.05 -8.88
CA GLU A 238 -2.69 -8.65 -10.20
C GLU A 238 -2.98 -10.16 -10.18
N GLU A 239 -3.12 -10.78 -9.01
CA GLU A 239 -3.65 -12.15 -8.95
C GLU A 239 -5.07 -12.21 -9.57
N SER A 240 -5.36 -13.33 -10.24
CA SER A 240 -6.68 -13.51 -10.86
C SER A 240 -7.81 -13.51 -9.81
N LEU A 241 -9.02 -13.19 -10.25
CA LEU A 241 -10.20 -13.22 -9.38
C LEU A 241 -10.42 -14.60 -8.72
N GLU A 242 -10.11 -15.69 -9.44
CA GLU A 242 -10.20 -17.06 -8.92
C GLU A 242 -9.22 -17.27 -7.77
N VAL A 243 -7.95 -16.92 -7.96
CA VAL A 243 -6.92 -17.01 -6.91
C VAL A 243 -7.31 -16.17 -5.69
N LYS A 244 -7.81 -14.95 -5.88
CA LYS A 244 -8.27 -14.09 -4.77
C LYS A 244 -9.44 -14.71 -4.00
N LYS A 245 -10.40 -15.31 -4.71
CA LYS A 245 -11.54 -16.01 -4.07
C LYS A 245 -11.11 -17.26 -3.31
N ASP A 246 -10.13 -17.99 -3.83
CA ASP A 246 -9.54 -19.14 -3.15
C ASP A 246 -8.84 -18.71 -1.86
N ILE A 247 -7.96 -17.71 -1.91
CA ILE A 247 -7.28 -17.16 -0.73
C ILE A 247 -8.30 -16.71 0.32
N ASP A 248 -9.29 -15.92 -0.08
CA ASP A 248 -10.36 -15.45 0.83
C ASP A 248 -11.11 -16.62 1.49
N SER A 249 -11.43 -17.66 0.72
CA SER A 249 -12.10 -18.87 1.22
C SER A 249 -11.22 -19.64 2.19
N TYR A 250 -9.92 -19.80 1.91
CA TYR A 250 -8.98 -20.48 2.79
C TYR A 250 -8.90 -19.82 4.17
N PHE A 251 -8.84 -18.49 4.24
CA PHE A 251 -8.86 -17.77 5.52
C PHE A 251 -10.21 -17.88 6.25
N LYS A 252 -11.34 -17.79 5.53
CA LYS A 252 -12.69 -17.89 6.12
C LYS A 252 -12.94 -19.27 6.73
N GLU A 253 -12.58 -20.32 6.00
CA GLU A 253 -12.78 -21.72 6.41
C GLU A 253 -11.82 -22.19 7.50
N ASN A 254 -10.65 -21.56 7.65
CA ASN A 254 -9.66 -21.96 8.64
C ASN A 254 -10.19 -21.75 10.08
N LYS A 255 -10.03 -22.75 10.95
CA LYS A 255 -10.61 -22.73 12.31
C LYS A 255 -9.88 -21.84 13.30
N SER A 256 -8.66 -21.40 12.99
CA SER A 256 -7.87 -20.56 13.90
C SER A 256 -8.57 -19.23 14.16
N LYS A 257 -8.59 -18.82 15.43
CA LYS A 257 -9.07 -17.49 15.86
C LYS A 257 -8.22 -16.36 15.29
N CYS A 258 -6.98 -16.65 14.88
CA CYS A 258 -6.06 -15.67 14.33
C CYS A 258 -6.22 -15.43 12.82
N SER A 259 -6.97 -16.29 12.12
CA SER A 259 -7.06 -16.27 10.66
C SER A 259 -7.45 -14.91 10.08
N ASN A 260 -8.39 -14.19 10.70
CA ASN A 260 -8.79 -12.87 10.22
C ASN A 260 -7.67 -11.82 10.29
N TYR A 261 -6.95 -11.73 11.41
CA TYR A 261 -5.84 -10.76 11.53
C TYR A 261 -4.59 -11.20 10.77
N ALA A 262 -4.36 -12.50 10.64
CA ALA A 262 -3.33 -13.04 9.76
C ALA A 262 -3.61 -12.64 8.30
N TYR A 263 -4.87 -12.72 7.86
CA TYR A 263 -5.30 -12.32 6.53
C TYR A 263 -5.05 -10.83 6.26
N GLN A 264 -5.46 -9.96 7.18
CA GLN A 264 -5.25 -8.51 7.06
C GLN A 264 -3.76 -8.14 6.96
N LEU A 265 -2.90 -8.88 7.65
CA LEU A 265 -1.45 -8.63 7.70
C LEU A 265 -0.69 -9.18 6.48
N MET A 266 -1.28 -10.14 5.74
CA MET A 266 -0.58 -10.99 4.80
C MET A 266 0.12 -10.22 3.67
N ASN A 267 -0.53 -9.23 3.06
CA ASN A 267 0.04 -8.51 1.90
C ASN A 267 1.39 -7.86 2.24
N GLU A 268 1.44 -7.08 3.32
CA GLU A 268 2.69 -6.46 3.81
C GLU A 268 3.74 -7.49 4.21
N VAL A 269 3.32 -8.56 4.91
CA VAL A 269 4.24 -9.61 5.35
C VAL A 269 4.90 -10.33 4.17
N LEU A 270 4.13 -10.65 3.12
CA LEU A 270 4.67 -11.31 1.94
C LEU A 270 5.56 -10.36 1.13
N ALA A 271 5.15 -9.11 0.94
CA ALA A 271 5.99 -8.11 0.27
C ALA A 271 7.32 -7.90 1.02
N THR A 272 7.29 -7.82 2.35
CA THR A 272 8.49 -7.69 3.19
C THR A 272 9.36 -8.95 3.15
N ALA A 273 8.77 -10.15 3.24
CA ALA A 273 9.54 -11.39 3.18
C ALA A 273 10.20 -11.61 1.81
N LEU A 274 9.53 -11.19 0.72
CA LEU A 274 10.06 -11.30 -0.63
C LEU A 274 11.07 -10.19 -0.97
N GLY A 275 10.77 -8.93 -0.66
CA GLY A 275 11.65 -7.78 -0.92
C GLY A 275 12.80 -7.73 0.09
N ASN A 276 12.48 -7.34 1.32
CA ASN A 276 13.44 -7.12 2.40
C ASN A 276 14.10 -8.39 2.94
N GLY A 277 13.47 -9.56 2.76
CA GLY A 277 14.07 -10.86 3.05
C GLY A 277 14.82 -11.42 1.83
N TYR A 278 14.07 -11.95 0.87
CA TYR A 278 14.62 -12.76 -0.22
C TYR A 278 15.47 -11.95 -1.19
N VAL A 279 14.96 -10.85 -1.74
CA VAL A 279 15.73 -10.02 -2.69
C VAL A 279 16.97 -9.46 -2.00
N TYR A 280 16.82 -8.93 -0.78
CA TYR A 280 17.96 -8.46 0.00
C TYR A 280 19.02 -9.54 0.18
N GLU A 281 18.65 -10.74 0.64
CA GLU A 281 19.59 -11.84 0.85
C GLU A 281 20.34 -12.20 -0.44
N GLN A 282 19.64 -12.23 -1.57
CA GLN A 282 20.26 -12.54 -2.86
C GLN A 282 21.22 -11.43 -3.34
N LEU A 283 20.99 -10.17 -2.94
CA LEU A 283 21.85 -9.04 -3.30
C LEU A 283 23.03 -8.84 -2.33
N ASP A 284 22.84 -9.06 -1.03
CA ASP A 284 23.86 -8.88 0.00
C ASP A 284 24.69 -10.15 0.25
N GLY A 285 24.17 -11.31 -0.14
CA GLY A 285 24.75 -12.63 0.15
C GLY A 285 24.43 -13.15 1.55
N LYS A 286 23.68 -12.40 2.36
CA LYS A 286 23.18 -12.79 3.67
C LYS A 286 21.89 -12.04 4.00
N ILE A 287 21.13 -12.60 4.91
CA ILE A 287 19.92 -11.97 5.45
C ILE A 287 20.31 -10.71 6.25
N ASP A 288 19.45 -9.68 6.20
CA ASP A 288 19.55 -8.55 7.13
C ASP A 288 19.20 -8.99 8.56
N ASP A 289 20.16 -8.86 9.47
CA ASP A 289 19.99 -9.15 10.90
C ASP A 289 19.06 -8.14 11.60
N GLY A 290 18.94 -6.92 11.04
CA GLY A 290 18.10 -5.83 11.52
C GLY A 290 16.62 -6.04 11.25
N ASP A 291 15.79 -5.08 11.66
CA ASP A 291 14.35 -5.11 11.34
C ASP A 291 14.11 -4.94 9.84
N TRP A 292 13.35 -5.86 9.25
CA TRP A 292 13.04 -5.80 7.82
C TRP A 292 12.00 -4.73 7.48
N TYR A 293 11.23 -4.29 8.48
CA TYR A 293 10.20 -3.28 8.30
C TYR A 293 10.02 -2.48 9.59
N ASN A 294 9.71 -1.18 9.47
CA ASN A 294 9.52 -0.28 10.61
C ASN A 294 8.14 -0.42 11.29
N ARG A 295 7.69 -1.67 11.44
CA ARG A 295 6.48 -2.08 12.16
C ARG A 295 6.69 -3.47 12.75
N LYS A 296 6.57 -3.56 14.08
CA LYS A 296 6.69 -4.79 14.88
C LYS A 296 6.01 -5.99 14.22
N TYR A 297 4.71 -5.89 13.94
CA TYR A 297 3.90 -7.02 13.46
C TYR A 297 4.31 -7.51 12.08
N ILE A 298 4.65 -6.59 11.17
CA ILE A 298 5.09 -6.92 9.80
C ILE A 298 6.50 -7.54 9.86
N SER A 299 7.45 -6.87 10.52
CA SER A 299 8.85 -7.35 10.63
C SER A 299 8.92 -8.74 11.26
N LEU A 300 8.26 -8.95 12.41
CA LEU A 300 8.30 -10.22 13.13
C LEU A 300 7.63 -11.35 12.34
N MET A 301 6.46 -11.09 11.73
CA MET A 301 5.76 -12.12 10.98
C MET A 301 6.47 -12.45 9.67
N ALA A 302 7.02 -11.46 8.95
CA ALA A 302 7.81 -11.67 7.73
C ALA A 302 9.04 -12.55 7.99
N LYS A 303 9.80 -12.26 9.06
CA LYS A 303 10.90 -13.12 9.49
C LYS A 303 10.43 -14.53 9.87
N GLN A 304 9.30 -14.65 10.57
CA GLN A 304 8.76 -15.94 11.00
C GLN A 304 8.38 -16.84 9.82
N ILE A 305 7.83 -16.27 8.75
CA ILE A 305 7.36 -17.04 7.58
C ILE A 305 8.40 -17.16 6.47
N TYR A 306 9.54 -16.48 6.62
CA TYR A 306 10.60 -16.49 5.62
C TYR A 306 11.04 -17.89 5.18
N PRO A 307 11.26 -18.88 6.07
CA PRO A 307 11.61 -20.23 5.64
C PRO A 307 10.56 -20.87 4.72
N LEU A 308 9.28 -20.63 4.98
CA LEU A 308 8.17 -21.12 4.15
C LEU A 308 8.14 -20.43 2.78
N VAL A 309 8.42 -19.13 2.72
CA VAL A 309 8.54 -18.38 1.46
C VAL A 309 9.68 -18.93 0.62
N ILE A 310 10.86 -19.13 1.22
CA ILE A 310 12.03 -19.70 0.53
C ILE A 310 11.76 -21.12 0.03
N GLU A 311 11.07 -21.94 0.82
CA GLU A 311 10.64 -23.27 0.38
C GLU A 311 9.81 -23.19 -0.92
N TYR A 312 8.80 -22.33 -0.96
CA TYR A 312 7.92 -22.18 -2.13
C TYR A 312 8.64 -21.62 -3.35
N ILE A 313 9.52 -20.63 -3.16
CA ILE A 313 10.37 -20.08 -4.22
C ILE A 313 11.27 -21.17 -4.81
N ASN A 314 11.95 -21.96 -3.96
CA ASN A 314 12.84 -23.03 -4.41
C ASN A 314 12.10 -24.14 -5.15
N GLN A 315 10.86 -24.42 -4.74
CA GLN A 315 9.97 -25.36 -5.43
C GLN A 315 9.31 -24.77 -6.69
N LYS A 316 9.51 -23.48 -6.97
CA LYS A 316 8.81 -22.71 -8.03
C LYS A 316 7.29 -22.88 -7.93
N LYS A 317 6.79 -22.84 -6.69
CA LYS A 317 5.41 -23.10 -6.34
C LYS A 317 4.71 -21.79 -5.97
N GLY A 318 3.51 -21.59 -6.50
CA GLY A 318 2.65 -20.48 -6.09
C GLY A 318 1.92 -20.76 -4.78
N ILE A 319 1.44 -19.70 -4.13
CA ILE A 319 0.63 -19.77 -2.92
C ILE A 319 -0.59 -20.64 -3.17
N ASP A 320 -0.84 -21.57 -2.26
CA ASP A 320 -2.01 -22.44 -2.27
C ASP A 320 -2.58 -22.56 -0.85
N ARG A 321 -3.60 -23.41 -0.68
CA ARG A 321 -4.20 -23.68 0.63
C ARG A 321 -3.19 -24.14 1.67
N SER A 322 -2.20 -24.96 1.28
CA SER A 322 -1.19 -25.46 2.21
C SER A 322 -0.27 -24.34 2.68
N PHE A 323 0.12 -23.41 1.81
CA PHE A 323 0.85 -22.21 2.21
C PHE A 323 0.04 -21.39 3.23
N ILE A 324 -1.23 -21.09 2.91
CA ILE A 324 -2.09 -20.26 3.77
C ILE A 324 -2.33 -20.93 5.14
N ASP A 325 -2.62 -22.22 5.17
CA ASP A 325 -2.84 -22.95 6.43
C ASP A 325 -1.56 -22.97 7.29
N ASN A 326 -0.37 -23.11 6.69
CA ASN A 326 0.90 -23.01 7.42
C ASN A 326 1.20 -21.59 7.88
N TYR A 327 0.93 -20.56 7.05
CA TYR A 327 1.06 -19.16 7.42
C TYR A 327 0.21 -18.82 8.65
N ILE A 328 -1.07 -19.21 8.64
CA ILE A 328 -1.98 -19.01 9.78
C ILE A 328 -1.47 -19.77 11.03
N LYS A 329 -0.98 -21.00 10.86
CA LYS A 329 -0.41 -21.78 11.96
C LYS A 329 0.82 -21.11 12.57
N GLN A 330 1.70 -20.52 11.76
CA GLN A 330 2.86 -19.77 12.24
C GLN A 330 2.42 -18.54 13.05
N TYR A 331 1.39 -17.82 12.60
CA TYR A 331 0.79 -16.73 13.36
C TYR A 331 0.28 -17.23 14.72
N GLU A 332 -0.58 -18.26 14.70
CA GLU A 332 -1.25 -18.77 15.90
C GLU A 332 -0.26 -19.34 16.93
N THR A 333 0.80 -20.00 16.49
CA THR A 333 1.76 -20.63 17.38
C THR A 333 2.70 -19.62 18.03
N ASN A 334 3.17 -18.64 17.27
CA ASN A 334 4.22 -17.72 17.72
C ASN A 334 3.65 -16.39 18.25
N PHE A 335 2.47 -15.99 17.78
CA PHE A 335 1.87 -14.69 18.06
C PHE A 335 0.36 -14.74 18.41
N PRO A 336 -0.10 -15.71 19.24
CA PRO A 336 -1.54 -15.91 19.49
C PRO A 336 -2.25 -14.69 20.09
N ASN A 337 -1.53 -13.85 20.82
CA ASN A 337 -2.11 -12.71 21.55
C ASN A 337 -2.25 -11.43 20.71
N TRP A 338 -1.68 -11.38 19.49
CA TRP A 338 -1.75 -10.18 18.64
C TRP A 338 -3.18 -9.81 18.22
N ILE A 339 -4.13 -10.74 18.30
CA ILE A 339 -5.56 -10.46 18.09
C ILE A 339 -6.20 -9.62 19.21
N ASN A 340 -5.47 -9.38 20.30
CA ASN A 340 -5.90 -8.53 21.42
C ASN A 340 -4.99 -7.31 21.60
N GLU A 341 -3.89 -7.20 20.85
CA GLU A 341 -3.01 -6.03 20.92
C GLU A 341 -3.60 -4.89 20.09
N LEU A 342 -4.00 -3.80 20.76
CA LEU A 342 -4.61 -2.62 20.12
C LEU A 342 -3.77 -2.08 18.95
N ASP A 343 -2.45 -2.02 19.10
CA ASP A 343 -1.55 -1.53 18.05
C ASP A 343 -1.61 -2.36 16.77
N ASN A 344 -1.91 -3.66 16.87
CA ASN A 344 -2.11 -4.53 15.70
C ASN A 344 -3.52 -4.38 15.15
N ILE A 345 -4.53 -4.62 15.99
CA ILE A 345 -5.92 -4.74 15.51
C ILE A 345 -6.47 -3.39 15.02
N MET A 346 -6.00 -2.26 15.57
CA MET A 346 -6.43 -0.93 15.15
C MET A 346 -5.76 -0.46 13.86
N ALA A 347 -4.75 -1.16 13.34
CA ALA A 347 -4.23 -0.90 11.99
C ALA A 347 -5.27 -1.19 10.89
N TYR A 348 -6.29 -1.99 11.22
CA TYR A 348 -7.39 -2.42 10.33
C TYR A 348 -8.73 -2.15 11.03
N ARG A 349 -9.32 -0.97 10.82
CA ARG A 349 -10.45 -0.50 11.64
C ARG A 349 -11.62 0.07 10.85
N TYR A 350 -12.83 -0.22 11.30
CA TYR A 350 -14.05 0.45 10.88
C TYR A 350 -14.58 1.20 12.11
N VAL A 351 -14.72 2.52 12.03
CA VAL A 351 -15.21 3.34 13.15
C VAL A 351 -16.58 3.92 12.82
N ILE A 352 -17.57 3.67 13.69
CA ILE A 352 -18.84 4.41 13.69
C ILE A 352 -18.84 5.32 14.93
N SER A 353 -18.90 6.62 14.68
CA SER A 353 -19.17 7.63 15.72
C SER A 353 -19.95 8.79 15.14
N GLU A 354 -20.91 9.31 15.90
CA GLU A 354 -21.65 10.53 15.57
C GLU A 354 -20.92 11.82 15.99
N ASN A 355 -19.72 11.70 16.55
CA ASN A 355 -18.88 12.82 16.95
C ASN A 355 -17.56 12.79 16.17
N GLU A 356 -17.30 13.82 15.36
CA GLU A 356 -16.09 13.91 14.53
C GLU A 356 -14.80 13.97 15.38
N GLU A 357 -14.86 14.55 16.58
CA GLU A 357 -13.70 14.60 17.48
C GLU A 357 -13.24 13.19 17.90
N ASP A 358 -14.15 12.22 17.96
CA ASP A 358 -13.82 10.84 18.26
C ASP A 358 -12.95 10.23 17.14
N VAL A 359 -13.29 10.53 15.89
CA VAL A 359 -12.52 10.09 14.72
C VAL A 359 -11.11 10.68 14.77
N ASN A 360 -10.99 11.96 15.12
CA ASN A 360 -9.70 12.62 15.27
C ASN A 360 -8.87 12.03 16.43
N ALA A 361 -9.51 11.72 17.56
CA ALA A 361 -8.86 11.04 18.70
C ALA A 361 -8.33 9.66 18.31
N ILE A 362 -9.13 8.83 17.63
CA ILE A 362 -8.71 7.52 17.13
C ILE A 362 -7.51 7.65 16.18
N ARG A 363 -7.53 8.62 15.25
CA ARG A 363 -6.40 8.87 14.32
C ARG A 363 -5.12 9.27 15.05
N LYS A 364 -5.23 10.02 16.15
CA LYS A 364 -4.08 10.44 16.97
C LYS A 364 -3.50 9.30 17.79
N MET A 365 -4.35 8.47 18.41
CA MET A 365 -3.95 7.30 19.21
C MET A 365 -3.36 6.19 18.32
N PHE A 366 -4.04 5.88 17.21
CA PHE A 366 -3.68 4.80 16.29
C PHE A 366 -3.31 5.38 14.92
N ARG A 367 -2.11 5.98 14.87
CA ARG A 367 -1.60 6.71 13.70
C ARG A 367 -1.42 5.82 12.49
N TYR A 368 -0.83 4.64 12.71
CA TYR A 368 -0.68 3.65 11.65
C TYR A 368 -2.04 3.09 11.25
N ARG A 369 -2.25 2.98 9.94
CA ARG A 369 -3.46 2.44 9.35
C ARG A 369 -3.06 1.82 8.02
N SER A 370 -3.36 0.54 7.87
CA SER A 370 -3.30 -0.13 6.57
C SER A 370 -4.67 -0.03 5.89
N ARG A 371 -5.76 -0.21 6.66
CA ARG A 371 -7.13 -0.09 6.17
C ARG A 371 -8.02 0.59 7.20
N THR A 372 -8.79 1.59 6.76
CA THR A 372 -9.72 2.30 7.65
C THR A 372 -11.01 2.67 6.93
N GLU A 373 -12.12 2.53 7.63
CA GLU A 373 -13.44 3.01 7.21
C GLU A 373 -14.11 3.79 8.33
N PHE A 374 -15.00 4.71 7.96
CA PHE A 374 -15.71 5.58 8.88
C PHE A 374 -17.17 5.73 8.43
N ASP A 375 -18.11 5.72 9.36
CA ASP A 375 -19.43 6.31 9.17
C ASP A 375 -19.75 7.25 10.34
N SER A 376 -20.45 8.34 10.04
CA SER A 376 -20.83 9.38 11.00
C SER A 376 -22.18 9.15 11.67
N GLU A 377 -22.87 8.05 11.36
CA GLU A 377 -24.21 7.75 11.87
C GLU A 377 -24.30 6.31 12.35
N LEU A 378 -24.88 6.09 13.53
CA LEU A 378 -25.15 4.75 14.04
C LEU A 378 -26.56 4.30 13.67
N THR A 379 -26.68 3.63 12.53
CA THR A 379 -27.94 3.11 11.98
C THR A 379 -27.83 1.61 11.70
N GLU A 380 -28.94 0.95 11.38
CA GLU A 380 -28.88 -0.44 10.90
C GLU A 380 -28.04 -0.56 9.63
N ALA A 381 -28.17 0.40 8.70
CA ALA A 381 -27.44 0.39 7.45
C ALA A 381 -25.92 0.51 7.65
N SER A 382 -25.46 1.40 8.54
CA SER A 382 -24.02 1.53 8.83
C SER A 382 -23.48 0.30 9.58
N ILE A 383 -24.25 -0.29 10.49
CA ILE A 383 -23.86 -1.56 11.14
C ILE A 383 -23.81 -2.71 10.13
N ASP A 384 -24.77 -2.80 9.20
CA ASP A 384 -24.79 -3.81 8.15
C ASP A 384 -23.60 -3.66 7.19
N LYS A 385 -23.23 -2.43 6.83
CA LYS A 385 -22.02 -2.16 6.06
C LYS A 385 -20.77 -2.59 6.82
N MET A 386 -20.62 -2.19 8.08
CA MET A 386 -19.50 -2.58 8.94
C MET A 386 -19.34 -4.10 9.08
N LYS A 387 -20.44 -4.84 9.28
CA LYS A 387 -20.44 -6.31 9.42
C LYS A 387 -19.98 -7.05 8.16
N LYS A 388 -20.05 -6.42 6.98
CA LYS A 388 -19.53 -7.01 5.73
C LYS A 388 -18.01 -6.95 5.61
N THR A 389 -17.34 -6.25 6.52
CA THR A 389 -15.90 -6.09 6.51
C THR A 389 -15.21 -6.97 7.58
N PRO A 390 -14.02 -7.49 7.29
CA PRO A 390 -13.16 -8.21 8.24
C PRO A 390 -12.47 -7.30 9.27
N LEU A 391 -12.70 -5.98 9.22
CA LEU A 391 -12.00 -5.00 10.05
C LEU A 391 -12.38 -5.13 11.53
N THR A 392 -11.50 -4.64 12.40
CA THR A 392 -11.84 -4.34 13.80
C THR A 392 -12.95 -3.30 13.82
N LYS A 393 -14.04 -3.63 14.47
CA LYS A 393 -15.25 -2.82 14.54
C LYS A 393 -15.16 -1.94 15.77
N VAL A 394 -15.31 -0.63 15.60
CA VAL A 394 -15.28 0.34 16.70
C VAL A 394 -16.58 1.11 16.66
N ILE A 395 -17.40 0.97 17.70
CA ILE A 395 -18.66 1.71 17.82
C ILE A 395 -18.58 2.57 19.06
N ILE A 396 -18.69 3.89 18.87
CA ILE A 396 -18.62 4.87 19.94
C ILE A 396 -19.99 5.50 20.13
N VAL A 397 -20.54 5.32 21.33
CA VAL A 397 -21.87 5.80 21.72
C VAL A 397 -21.71 6.91 22.76
N SER A 398 -21.89 8.15 22.32
CA SER A 398 -21.71 9.34 23.17
C SER A 398 -23.02 10.03 23.54
N THR A 399 -24.13 9.69 22.88
CA THR A 399 -25.48 10.22 23.13
C THR A 399 -26.53 9.11 23.01
N ASN A 400 -27.72 9.27 23.62
CA ASN A 400 -28.83 8.31 23.52
C ASN A 400 -28.44 6.85 23.79
N SER A 401 -27.56 6.63 24.77
CA SER A 401 -26.91 5.33 25.01
C SER A 401 -27.87 4.16 25.16
N ALA A 402 -29.00 4.32 25.85
CA ALA A 402 -29.95 3.24 26.06
C ALA A 402 -30.54 2.69 24.75
N GLU A 403 -30.85 3.55 23.78
CA GLU A 403 -31.39 3.17 22.48
C GLU A 403 -30.31 2.62 21.56
N LYS A 404 -29.18 3.32 21.47
CA LYS A 404 -28.07 2.94 20.59
C LYS A 404 -27.40 1.63 21.01
N LEU A 405 -27.20 1.40 22.30
CA LEU A 405 -26.68 0.12 22.78
C LEU A 405 -27.65 -1.04 22.50
N LYS A 406 -28.97 -0.81 22.54
CA LYS A 406 -29.96 -1.81 22.10
C LYS A 406 -29.86 -2.08 20.59
N LEU A 407 -29.67 -1.05 19.77
CA LEU A 407 -29.45 -1.17 18.33
C LEU A 407 -28.18 -1.98 18.02
N VAL A 408 -27.08 -1.73 18.72
CA VAL A 408 -25.86 -2.53 18.57
C VAL A 408 -26.11 -3.97 19.05
N GLN A 409 -26.72 -4.14 20.22
CA GLN A 409 -27.00 -5.45 20.80
C GLN A 409 -27.83 -6.36 19.90
N ARG A 410 -28.86 -5.83 19.22
CA ARG A 410 -29.70 -6.63 18.32
C ARG A 410 -28.98 -7.08 17.05
N ASN A 411 -27.91 -6.38 16.67
CA ASN A 411 -27.19 -6.59 15.42
C ASN A 411 -25.98 -7.53 15.53
N PHE A 412 -25.45 -7.76 16.74
CA PHE A 412 -24.33 -8.68 16.98
C PHE A 412 -24.79 -9.87 17.83
N ALA A 413 -24.60 -11.08 17.32
CA ALA A 413 -25.09 -12.30 17.98
C ALA A 413 -24.44 -12.53 19.36
N GLU A 414 -23.18 -12.13 19.49
CA GLU A 414 -22.32 -12.21 20.66
C GLU A 414 -22.85 -11.34 21.81
N LEU A 415 -23.60 -10.28 21.50
CA LEU A 415 -24.12 -9.33 22.47
C LEU A 415 -25.51 -9.69 23.01
N LYS A 416 -26.19 -10.71 22.46
CA LYS A 416 -27.57 -11.06 22.84
C LYS A 416 -27.76 -11.32 24.34
N LYS A 417 -26.72 -11.83 25.02
CA LYS A 417 -26.74 -12.10 26.47
C LYS A 417 -26.06 -11.02 27.30
N TYR A 418 -25.46 -10.02 26.67
CA TYR A 418 -24.72 -8.97 27.33
C TYR A 418 -25.68 -8.00 28.04
N LYS A 419 -25.37 -7.60 29.27
CA LYS A 419 -26.22 -6.66 30.02
C LYS A 419 -25.50 -5.33 30.14
N PHE A 420 -25.76 -4.44 29.19
CA PHE A 420 -25.22 -3.09 29.22
C PHE A 420 -25.89 -2.24 30.31
N ASN A 421 -25.09 -1.41 30.98
CA ASN A 421 -25.60 -0.32 31.79
C ASN A 421 -25.41 1.00 31.00
N PRO A 422 -26.48 1.57 30.39
CA PRO A 422 -26.36 2.75 29.54
C PRO A 422 -25.97 4.02 30.30
N ASP A 423 -26.07 4.01 31.63
CA ASP A 423 -25.76 5.15 32.50
C ASP A 423 -24.29 5.16 32.96
N LYS A 424 -23.56 4.06 32.74
CA LYS A 424 -22.14 3.94 33.09
C LYS A 424 -21.26 3.99 31.86
N GLU A 425 -20.11 4.64 31.99
CA GLU A 425 -19.06 4.55 30.97
C GLU A 425 -18.45 3.16 30.96
N PHE A 426 -18.16 2.67 29.77
CA PHE A 426 -17.40 1.43 29.59
C PHE A 426 -16.73 1.42 28.22
N ILE A 427 -15.72 0.56 28.11
CA ILE A 427 -15.14 0.10 26.87
C ILE A 427 -14.99 -1.41 26.98
N ASP A 428 -15.59 -2.13 26.04
CA ASP A 428 -15.53 -3.59 26.01
C ASP A 428 -14.95 -4.05 24.67
N MET A 429 -14.05 -5.03 24.74
CA MET A 429 -13.57 -5.78 23.57
C MET A 429 -14.27 -7.13 23.51
N ILE A 430 -15.02 -7.35 22.42
CA ILE A 430 -15.77 -8.58 22.18
C ILE A 430 -15.23 -9.24 20.92
N PHE A 431 -14.75 -10.48 21.04
CA PHE A 431 -14.36 -11.30 19.90
C PHE A 431 -15.61 -11.82 19.19
N LEU A 432 -15.71 -11.55 17.89
CA LEU A 432 -16.87 -11.89 17.06
C LEU A 432 -16.72 -13.23 16.35
N ASN A 433 -17.83 -13.80 15.89
CA ASN A 433 -17.86 -15.06 15.13
C ASN A 433 -17.14 -14.95 13.78
N ASP A 434 -17.04 -13.75 13.20
CA ASP A 434 -16.24 -13.48 12.00
C ASP A 434 -14.73 -13.37 12.29
N LYS A 435 -14.33 -13.60 13.55
CA LYS A 435 -12.96 -13.58 14.06
C LYS A 435 -12.31 -12.18 14.08
N SER A 436 -13.10 -11.12 13.97
CA SER A 436 -12.69 -9.74 14.26
C SER A 436 -13.02 -9.35 15.70
N GLN A 437 -12.43 -8.24 16.17
CA GLN A 437 -12.79 -7.63 17.45
C GLN A 437 -13.85 -6.53 17.25
N LEU A 438 -14.81 -6.47 18.17
CA LEU A 438 -15.69 -5.33 18.38
C LEU A 438 -15.23 -4.57 19.63
N ILE A 439 -14.81 -3.32 19.45
CA ILE A 439 -14.58 -2.35 20.52
C ILE A 439 -15.84 -1.50 20.64
N LEU A 440 -16.62 -1.75 21.70
CA LEU A 440 -17.83 -0.99 21.99
C LEU A 440 -17.56 -0.02 23.13
N VAL A 441 -17.73 1.28 22.85
CA VAL A 441 -17.50 2.35 23.81
C VAL A 441 -18.84 3.02 24.13
N ASN A 442 -19.20 3.08 25.41
CA ASN A 442 -20.24 3.98 25.90
C ASN A 442 -19.56 5.15 26.62
N GLN A 443 -19.42 6.27 25.93
CA GLN A 443 -18.72 7.45 26.42
C GLN A 443 -19.71 8.43 27.06
N LYS A 444 -19.31 9.08 28.16
CA LYS A 444 -20.11 10.11 28.85
C LYS A 444 -19.28 11.34 29.22
N LYS A 445 -18.30 11.18 30.10
CA LYS A 445 -17.47 12.24 30.68
C LYS A 445 -15.98 12.06 30.36
N SER A 446 -15.51 10.82 30.32
CA SER A 446 -14.11 10.49 30.05
C SER A 446 -13.77 10.72 28.58
N THR A 447 -12.53 11.11 28.32
CA THR A 447 -12.03 11.16 26.93
C THR A 447 -11.84 9.73 26.40
N LEU A 448 -11.84 9.58 25.07
CA LEU A 448 -11.57 8.28 24.46
C LEU A 448 -10.18 7.74 24.84
N GLU A 449 -9.16 8.59 24.93
CA GLU A 449 -7.83 8.20 25.36
C GLU A 449 -7.85 7.57 26.76
N THR A 450 -8.66 8.12 27.67
CA THR A 450 -8.81 7.60 29.02
C THR A 450 -9.49 6.23 29.01
N LEU A 451 -10.53 6.07 28.19
CA LEU A 451 -11.24 4.81 28.05
C LEU A 451 -10.34 3.74 27.41
N PHE A 452 -9.68 4.03 26.29
CA PHE A 452 -8.77 3.08 25.63
C PHE A 452 -7.60 2.62 26.49
N LYS A 453 -7.11 3.46 27.42
CA LYS A 453 -6.10 3.04 28.42
C LYS A 453 -6.61 2.03 29.46
N SER A 454 -7.93 1.89 29.60
CA SER A 454 -8.56 0.95 30.54
C SER A 454 -8.95 -0.38 29.90
N VAL A 455 -8.76 -0.53 28.58
CA VAL A 455 -8.89 -1.80 27.86
C VAL A 455 -7.91 -2.80 28.46
N LYS A 456 -8.41 -3.97 28.83
CA LYS A 456 -7.63 -5.05 29.43
C LYS A 456 -7.19 -6.08 28.41
#